data_AF-A0A7J9T6W7-F1
#
_entry.id   AF-A0A7J9T6W7-F1
#
_cell.length_a   1.000
_cell.length_b   1.000
_cell.length_c   1.000
_cell.angle_alpha   90.00
_cell.angle_beta   90.00
_cell.angle_gamma   90.00
#
_symmetry.space_group_name_H-M   'P 1'
#
loop_
_entity.id
_entity.type
_entity.pdbx_description
1 polymer ?
#
loop_
_entity_poly.entity_id
_entity_poly.type
_entity_poly.pdbx_seq_one_letter_code
_entity_poly.pdbx_strand_id
1 'polypeptide(L)' 'MKKKKIKGHIYWYAVEMARVGGKPKQVWQKYLGTAEKIVELKEKSEELP' A
#
# COMPACT_ATOMS: atom_id res chain seq x y z
N MET A 1 -1.97 3.25 -5.87
CA MET A 1 -1.58 1.96 -5.25
C MET A 1 -0.64 1.22 -6.20
N LYS A 2 0.44 0.62 -5.70
CA LYS A 2 1.44 -0.09 -6.51
C LYS A 2 1.53 -1.54 -6.04
N LYS A 3 1.38 -2.49 -6.97
CA LYS A 3 1.52 -3.93 -6.71
C LYS A 3 2.87 -4.42 -7.22
N LYS A 4 3.52 -5.27 -6.44
CA LYS A 4 4.81 -5.90 -6.79
C LYS A 4 4.72 -7.39 -6.50
N LYS A 5 4.98 -8.23 -7.50
CA LYS A 5 5.03 -9.69 -7.32
C LYS A 5 6.47 -10.11 -7.09
N ILE A 6 6.77 -10.76 -5.97
CA ILE A 6 8.11 -11.28 -5.65
C ILE A 6 7.94 -12.71 -5.11
N LYS A 7 8.63 -13.68 -5.73
CA LYS A 7 8.61 -15.10 -5.32
C LYS A 7 7.20 -15.68 -5.09
N GLY A 8 6.24 -15.32 -5.94
CA GLY A 8 4.84 -15.79 -5.83
C GLY A 8 3.95 -14.96 -4.91
N HIS A 9 4.52 -14.13 -4.02
CA HIS A 9 3.76 -13.26 -3.14
C HIS A 9 3.48 -11.90 -3.78
N ILE A 10 2.27 -11.38 -3.56
CA ILE A 10 1.84 -10.06 -4.02
C ILE A 10 1.99 -9.06 -2.88
N TYR A 11 2.88 -8.11 -3.09
CA TYR A 11 3.19 -7.02 -2.16
C TYR A 11 2.51 -5.74 -2.62
N TRP A 12 1.87 -5.05 -1.69
CA TRP A 12 1.15 -3.82 -1.96
C TRP A 12 1.82 -2.63 -1.30
N TYR A 13 1.84 -1.52 -2.05
CA TYR A 13 2.29 -0.22 -1.57
C TYR A 13 1.19 0.80 -1.81
N ALA A 14 0.82 1.53 -0.78
CA ALA A 14 0.09 2.78 -0.92
C ALA A 14 1.11 3.83 -1.37
N VAL A 15 0.83 4.51 -2.47
CA VAL A 15 1.69 5.55 -3.02
C VAL A 15 0.85 6.78 -3.25
N GLU A 16 1.36 7.92 -2.82
CA GLU A 16 0.79 9.22 -3.10
C GLU A 16 1.75 10.00 -3.99
N MET A 17 1.20 10.52 -5.08
CA MET A 17 1.92 11.37 -6.01
C MET A 17 1.40 12.79 -5.86
N ALA A 18 2.31 13.73 -5.65
CA ALA A 18 1.99 15.15 -5.62
C ALA A 18 2.97 15.92 -6.51
N ARG A 19 2.57 17.11 -6.95
CA ARG A 19 3.47 17.98 -7.72
C ARG A 19 4.34 18.77 -6.75
N VAL A 20 5.65 18.58 -6.82
CA VAL A 20 6.63 19.36 -6.05
C VAL A 20 7.41 20.22 -7.04
N GLY A 21 7.20 21.54 -7.00
CA GLY A 21 7.81 22.47 -7.96
C GLY A 21 7.37 22.23 -9.41
N GLY A 22 6.08 21.93 -9.62
CA GLY A 22 5.50 21.73 -10.96
C GLY A 22 5.73 20.35 -11.58
N LYS A 23 6.59 19.51 -11.00
CA LYS A 23 6.85 18.14 -11.49
C LYS A 23 6.14 17.09 -10.62
N PRO A 24 5.47 16.09 -11.21
CA PRO A 24 4.88 14.99 -10.44
C PRO A 24 6.00 14.18 -9.78
N LYS A 25 5.94 14.06 -8.45
CA LYS A 25 6.85 13.25 -7.65
C LYS A 25 6.05 12.37 -6.69
N GLN A 26 6.60 11.20 -6.39
CA GLN A 26 6.08 10.37 -5.32
C GLN A 26 6.47 11.00 -3.98
N VAL A 27 5.50 11.51 -3.24
CA VAL A 27 5.73 12.21 -1.97
C VAL A 27 5.60 11.27 -0.78
N TRP A 28 4.83 10.20 -0.95
CA TRP A 28 4.61 9.25 0.12
C TRP A 28 4.49 7.83 -0.44
N GLN A 29 5.10 6.88 0.27
CA GLN A 29 4.96 5.47 -0.01
C GLN A 29 4.92 4.71 1.31
N LYS A 30 3.86 3.95 1.53
CA LYS A 30 3.73 3.04 2.68
C LYS A 30 3.53 1.62 2.20
N TYR A 31 4.32 0.73 2.78
CA TYR A 31 4.20 -0.70 2.55
C TYR A 31 2.98 -1.23 3.31
N LEU A 32 2.06 -1.84 2.57
CA LEU A 32 0.82 -2.40 3.11
C LEU A 32 0.95 -3.89 3.46
N GLY A 33 2.02 -4.55 3.01
CA GLY A 33 2.20 -5.99 3.22
C GLY A 33 1.73 -6.84 2.04
N THR A 34 1.55 -8.12 2.31
CA THR A 34 0.97 -9.09 1.36
C THR A 34 -0.55 -8.98 1.31
N ALA A 35 -1.17 -9.53 0.27
CA ALA A 35 -2.64 -9.58 0.18
C ALA A 35 -3.28 -10.21 1.43
N GLU A 36 -2.73 -11.33 1.92
CA GLU A 36 -3.20 -12.01 3.14
C GLU A 36 -3.13 -11.10 4.37
N LYS A 37 -2.02 -10.36 4.53
CA LYS A 37 -1.86 -9.45 5.67
C LYS A 37 -2.82 -8.28 5.63
N ILE A 38 -3.16 -7.79 4.44
CA ILE A 38 -4.11 -6.69 4.25
C ILE A 38 -5.53 -7.15 4.58
N VAL A 39 -5.89 -8.37 4.21
CA VAL A 39 -7.19 -8.96 4.58
C VAL A 39 -7.27 -9.15 6.09
N GLU A 40 -6.25 -9.74 6.73
CA GLU A 40 -6.18 -9.90 8.19
C GLU A 40 -6.32 -8.55 8.93
N LEU A 41 -5.64 -7.52 8.45
CA LEU A 41 -5.71 -6.17 9.03
C LEU A 41 -7.08 -5.51 8.84
N LYS A 42 -7.75 -5.78 7.71
CA LYS A 42 -9.08 -5.26 7.45
C LYS A 42 -10.11 -5.91 8.38
N GLU A 43 -10.07 -7.23 8.51
CA GLU A 43 -10.94 -7.98 9.43
C GLU A 43 -10.72 -7.52 10.88
N LYS A 44 -9.48 -7.38 11.33
CA LYS A 44 -9.16 -6.82 12.66
C LYS A 44 -9.66 -5.39 12.86
N SER A 45 -9.71 -4.59 11.81
CA SER A 45 -10.21 -3.21 11.89
C SER A 45 -11.74 -3.15 11.96
N GLU A 46 -12.45 -4.12 11.39
CA GLU A 46 -13.92 -4.25 11.51
C GLU A 46 -14.34 -4.81 12.88
N GLU A 47 -13.42 -5.49 13.58
CA GLU A 47 -13.63 -6.04 14.93
C GLU A 47 -13.43 -5.00 16.06
N LEU A 48 -12.93 -3.80 15.74
CA LEU A 48 -12.84 -2.68 16.68
C LEU A 48 -14.14 -1.85 16.62
N PRO A 49 -14.84 -1.65 17.75
CA PRO A 49 -16.12 -0.94 17.83
C PRO A 49 -16.01 0.56 17.52
#